data_AF-A0A3U3EUA6-F1
#
_entry.id   AF-A0A3U3EUA6-F1
#
_cell.length_a   1.000
_cell.length_b   1.000
_cell.length_c   1.000
_cell.angle_alpha   90.00
_cell.angle_beta   90.00
_cell.angle_gamma   90.00
#
_symmetry.space_group_name_H-M   'P 1'
#
loop_
_entity.id
_entity.type
_entity.pdbx_description
1 polymer ?
#
loop_
_entity_poly.entity_id
_entity_poly.type
_entity_poly.pdbx_seq_one_letter_code
_entity_poly.pdbx_strand_id
1 'polypeptide(L)'
;MSINKKLNFGGNMNNFADQKIAAAMQMAGKILPAEVVSQSGKMVTVTFLLRDIPYTLPQLTIPLFGPQYIRYPMQKGDKGIVIPADTYLGGASGLGGGTADLTPPANLSALVFLPISNTEWENVDGQVLTLYGPEGVTIRDAKSNTTFLLTPESITIATPEKFEVTVGSTALTLTAGTWSLTGKSGTLTDSAASTSPKIMLEGWEKLVQWVNSHRHSNGNDGQDTGGPTSQFNGSITE
;
A
#
# COMPACT_ATOMS: atom_id res chain seq x y z
N MET A 1 31.97 -41.29 -53.23
CA MET A 1 30.81 -40.37 -53.29
C MET A 1 31.09 -39.29 -54.33
N SER A 2 30.26 -39.15 -55.38
CA SER A 2 30.48 -38.11 -56.39
C SER A 2 30.22 -36.71 -55.82
N ILE A 3 30.89 -35.70 -56.37
CA ILE A 3 30.80 -34.29 -55.96
C ILE A 3 29.34 -33.79 -55.96
N ASN A 4 28.52 -34.25 -56.92
CA ASN A 4 27.09 -33.91 -56.98
C ASN A 4 26.27 -34.46 -55.78
N LYS A 5 26.61 -35.63 -55.23
CA LYS A 5 25.96 -36.13 -54.00
C LYS A 5 26.37 -35.34 -52.76
N LYS A 6 27.61 -34.83 -52.71
CA LYS A 6 28.10 -33.99 -51.60
C LYS A 6 27.45 -32.59 -51.61
N LEU A 7 27.29 -31.98 -52.78
CA LEU A 7 26.60 -30.69 -52.95
C LEU A 7 25.12 -30.78 -52.54
N ASN A 8 24.45 -31.87 -52.91
CA ASN A 8 23.04 -32.09 -52.58
C ASN A 8 22.86 -32.39 -51.07
N PHE A 9 23.80 -33.08 -50.43
CA PHE A 9 23.77 -33.28 -48.96
C PHE A 9 23.98 -31.96 -48.19
N GLY A 10 24.93 -31.12 -48.61
CA GLY A 10 25.16 -29.81 -47.99
C GLY A 10 23.96 -28.88 -48.08
N GLY A 11 23.34 -28.78 -49.27
CA GLY A 11 22.11 -27.99 -49.47
C GLY A 11 20.91 -28.51 -48.66
N ASN A 12 20.71 -29.83 -48.63
CA ASN A 12 19.61 -30.44 -47.86
C ASN A 12 19.82 -30.34 -46.34
N MET A 13 21.07 -30.34 -45.86
CA MET A 13 21.40 -30.17 -44.44
C MET A 13 21.20 -28.73 -43.98
N ASN A 14 21.53 -27.74 -44.83
CA ASN A 14 21.21 -26.34 -44.56
C ASN A 14 19.68 -26.12 -44.52
N ASN A 15 18.94 -26.65 -45.50
CA ASN A 15 17.48 -26.56 -45.51
C ASN A 15 16.83 -27.25 -44.29
N PHE A 16 17.36 -28.40 -43.85
CA PHE A 16 16.90 -29.06 -42.63
C PHE A 16 17.20 -28.24 -41.37
N ALA A 17 18.38 -27.63 -41.29
CA ALA A 17 18.74 -26.73 -40.19
C ALA A 17 17.81 -25.51 -40.17
N ASP A 18 17.56 -24.88 -41.31
CA ASP A 18 16.65 -23.73 -41.44
C ASP A 18 15.21 -24.10 -41.04
N GLN A 19 14.73 -25.28 -41.45
CA GLN A 19 13.41 -25.78 -41.05
C GLN A 19 13.34 -26.06 -39.54
N LYS A 20 14.42 -26.61 -38.94
CA LYS A 20 14.50 -26.83 -37.50
C LYS A 20 14.53 -25.52 -36.72
N ILE A 21 15.26 -24.53 -37.21
CA ILE A 21 15.31 -23.18 -36.62
C ILE A 21 13.93 -22.51 -36.73
N ALA A 22 13.28 -22.57 -37.89
CA ALA A 22 11.95 -22.01 -38.08
C ALA A 22 10.90 -22.68 -37.18
N ALA A 23 10.93 -24.01 -37.05
CA ALA A 23 10.05 -24.74 -36.14
C ALA A 23 10.32 -24.36 -34.67
N ALA A 24 11.59 -24.25 -34.28
CA ALA A 24 11.97 -23.79 -32.93
C ALA A 24 11.50 -22.34 -32.68
N MET A 25 11.63 -21.44 -33.66
CA MET A 25 11.13 -20.06 -33.58
C MET A 25 9.60 -19.96 -33.52
N GLN A 26 8.87 -20.93 -34.10
CA GLN A 26 7.42 -21.00 -33.98
C GLN A 26 6.98 -21.52 -32.60
N MET A 27 7.77 -22.43 -32.00
CA MET A 27 7.55 -22.91 -30.63
C MET A 27 7.99 -21.89 -29.58
N ALA A 28 8.93 -21.01 -29.90
CA ALA A 28 9.38 -19.96 -29.02
C ALA A 28 8.21 -19.04 -28.65
N GLY A 29 7.90 -18.98 -27.36
CA GLY A 29 6.90 -18.08 -26.82
C GLY A 29 7.21 -16.64 -27.22
N LYS A 30 6.17 -15.86 -27.50
CA LYS A 30 6.29 -14.42 -27.76
C LYS A 30 5.79 -13.64 -26.56
N ILE A 31 6.36 -12.46 -26.34
CA ILE A 31 5.76 -11.47 -25.46
C ILE A 31 4.55 -10.90 -26.18
N LEU A 32 3.37 -11.01 -25.57
CA LEU A 32 2.10 -10.63 -26.19
C LEU A 32 1.37 -9.56 -25.36
N PRO A 33 0.78 -8.54 -25.99
CA PRO A 33 -0.09 -7.60 -25.28
C PRO A 33 -1.35 -8.33 -24.79
N ALA A 34 -1.79 -8.00 -23.59
CA ALA A 34 -2.95 -8.62 -22.97
C ALA A 34 -3.72 -7.64 -22.07
N GLU A 35 -4.95 -8.02 -21.76
CA GLU A 35 -5.85 -7.31 -20.86
C GLU A 35 -6.36 -8.26 -19.77
N VAL A 36 -6.43 -7.77 -18.54
CA VAL A 36 -7.01 -8.52 -17.41
C VAL A 36 -8.52 -8.65 -17.59
N VAL A 37 -9.01 -9.89 -17.48
CA VAL A 37 -10.43 -10.22 -17.44
C VAL A 37 -10.92 -10.32 -16.00
N SER A 38 -10.11 -10.92 -15.13
CA SER A 38 -10.38 -11.03 -13.69
C SER A 38 -9.09 -11.31 -12.90
N GLN A 39 -9.10 -10.94 -11.62
CA GLN A 39 -8.07 -11.34 -10.65
C GLN A 39 -8.66 -12.29 -9.62
N SER A 40 -7.95 -13.37 -9.31
CA SER A 40 -8.25 -14.26 -8.18
C SER A 40 -7.01 -14.46 -7.34
N GLY A 41 -6.99 -13.81 -6.17
CA GLY A 41 -5.84 -13.81 -5.27
C GLY A 41 -4.57 -13.30 -5.95
N LYS A 42 -3.61 -14.19 -6.18
CA LYS A 42 -2.29 -13.87 -6.76
C LYS A 42 -2.20 -14.13 -8.26
N MET A 43 -3.31 -14.53 -8.87
CA MET A 43 -3.40 -14.94 -10.27
C MET A 43 -4.31 -13.98 -11.03
N VAL A 44 -4.01 -13.78 -12.30
CA VAL A 44 -4.85 -13.00 -13.21
C VAL A 44 -5.28 -13.87 -14.38
N THR A 45 -6.53 -13.77 -14.76
CA THR A 45 -7.04 -14.32 -16.03
C THR A 45 -6.95 -13.23 -17.07
N VAL A 46 -6.29 -13.49 -18.19
CA VAL A 46 -6.03 -12.50 -19.23
C VAL A 46 -6.61 -12.94 -20.57
N THR A 47 -6.92 -11.95 -21.41
CA THR A 47 -7.21 -12.11 -22.84
C THR A 47 -6.12 -11.42 -23.65
N PHE A 48 -5.81 -11.95 -24.83
CA PHE A 48 -4.76 -11.41 -25.70
C PHE A 48 -5.30 -10.32 -26.62
N LEU A 49 -4.54 -9.23 -26.77
CA LEU A 49 -4.89 -8.07 -27.61
C LEU A 49 -4.21 -8.18 -28.98
N LEU A 50 -4.54 -9.23 -29.74
CA LEU A 50 -4.03 -9.46 -31.09
C LEU A 50 -5.16 -9.37 -32.12
N ARG A 51 -4.83 -8.85 -33.31
CA ARG A 51 -5.73 -8.74 -34.45
C ARG A 51 -5.13 -9.45 -35.66
N ASP A 52 -5.97 -9.88 -36.59
CA ASP A 52 -5.58 -10.41 -37.90
C ASP A 52 -4.67 -11.65 -37.82
N ILE A 53 -4.90 -12.51 -36.83
CA ILE A 53 -4.26 -13.82 -36.67
C ILE A 53 -5.20 -14.96 -37.08
N PRO A 54 -4.69 -16.10 -37.60
CA PRO A 54 -5.52 -17.16 -38.17
C PRO A 54 -6.26 -18.03 -37.13
N TYR A 55 -6.13 -17.74 -35.84
CA TYR A 55 -6.71 -18.50 -34.74
C TYR A 55 -7.06 -17.59 -33.56
N THR A 56 -7.99 -18.03 -32.71
CA THR A 56 -8.31 -17.34 -31.45
C THR A 56 -7.47 -17.90 -30.31
N LEU A 57 -6.84 -17.03 -29.53
CA LEU A 57 -6.13 -17.44 -28.31
C LEU A 57 -7.13 -17.58 -27.15
N PRO A 58 -7.01 -18.64 -26.32
CA PRO A 58 -7.86 -18.80 -25.16
C PRO A 58 -7.51 -17.77 -24.07
N GLN A 59 -8.45 -17.52 -23.16
CA GLN A 59 -8.13 -16.83 -21.91
C GLN A 59 -7.30 -17.76 -21.02
N LEU A 60 -6.32 -17.20 -20.32
CA LEU A 60 -5.38 -17.96 -19.49
C LEU A 60 -5.28 -17.36 -18.10
N THR A 61 -5.30 -18.23 -17.09
CA THR A 61 -5.01 -17.85 -15.70
C THR A 61 -3.53 -18.05 -15.42
N ILE A 62 -2.81 -16.96 -15.18
CA ILE A 62 -1.36 -16.92 -15.06
C ILE A 62 -0.92 -16.09 -13.83
N PRO A 63 0.29 -16.30 -13.30
CA PRO A 63 0.81 -15.52 -12.19
C PRO A 63 0.93 -14.03 -12.56
N LEU A 64 0.57 -13.16 -11.62
CA LEU A 64 0.86 -11.74 -11.69
C LEU A 64 2.31 -11.50 -11.25
N PHE A 65 3.07 -10.78 -12.07
CA PHE A 65 4.42 -10.35 -11.71
C PHE A 65 4.35 -9.43 -10.49
N GLY A 66 5.26 -9.61 -9.52
CA GLY A 66 5.43 -8.72 -8.40
C GLY A 66 5.93 -9.43 -7.14
N PRO A 67 6.47 -8.68 -6.16
CA PRO A 67 6.91 -9.26 -4.90
C PRO A 67 5.71 -9.67 -4.02
N GLN A 68 5.94 -10.52 -3.02
CA GLN A 68 4.90 -10.96 -2.09
C GLN A 68 4.24 -9.81 -1.30
N TYR A 69 4.96 -8.70 -1.11
CA TYR A 69 4.60 -7.63 -0.18
C TYR A 69 4.08 -6.36 -0.87
N ILE A 70 4.02 -6.35 -2.21
CA ILE A 70 3.36 -5.30 -2.99
C ILE A 70 2.32 -5.99 -3.86
N ARG A 71 1.05 -5.73 -3.59
CA ARG A 71 -0.07 -6.38 -4.28
C ARG A 71 -0.79 -5.36 -5.12
N TYR A 72 -0.79 -5.58 -6.44
CA TYR A 72 -1.52 -4.74 -7.37
C TYR A 72 -3.02 -5.10 -7.33
N PRO A 73 -3.92 -4.12 -7.16
CA PRO A 73 -5.37 -4.34 -7.14
C PRO A 73 -5.91 -4.40 -8.59
N MET A 74 -5.48 -5.40 -9.36
CA MET A 74 -5.79 -5.53 -10.78
C MET A 74 -7.30 -5.58 -11.03
N GLN A 75 -7.77 -4.75 -11.95
CA GLN A 75 -9.16 -4.68 -12.38
C GLN A 75 -9.33 -5.23 -13.80
N LYS A 76 -10.58 -5.58 -14.13
CA LYS A 76 -10.94 -5.88 -15.51
C LYS A 76 -10.62 -4.67 -16.39
N GLY A 77 -9.92 -4.89 -17.49
CA GLY A 77 -9.50 -3.81 -18.40
C GLY A 77 -8.05 -3.38 -18.22
N ASP A 78 -7.39 -3.75 -17.10
CA ASP A 78 -6.00 -3.40 -16.89
C ASP A 78 -5.09 -4.02 -17.95
N LYS A 79 -4.23 -3.19 -18.53
CA LYS A 79 -3.41 -3.55 -19.68
C LYS A 79 -2.00 -3.93 -19.26
N GLY A 80 -1.41 -4.85 -20.03
CA GLY A 80 -0.08 -5.37 -19.73
C GLY A 80 0.49 -6.20 -20.88
N ILE A 81 1.57 -6.88 -20.56
CA ILE A 81 2.16 -7.89 -21.42
C ILE A 81 2.19 -9.23 -20.70
N VAL A 82 2.06 -10.28 -21.50
CA VAL A 82 2.31 -11.65 -21.08
C VAL A 82 3.72 -12.01 -21.51
N ILE A 83 4.56 -12.42 -20.55
CA ILE A 83 5.96 -12.78 -20.77
C ILE A 83 6.07 -14.31 -20.68
N PRO A 84 6.51 -15.00 -21.73
CA PRO A 84 6.80 -16.42 -21.66
C PRO A 84 8.12 -16.67 -20.93
N ALA A 85 8.18 -17.73 -20.14
CA ALA A 85 9.43 -18.22 -19.58
C ALA A 85 10.06 -19.29 -20.47
N ASP A 86 11.39 -19.32 -20.49
CA ASP A 86 12.16 -20.34 -21.24
C ASP A 86 12.09 -21.73 -20.58
N THR A 87 11.65 -21.80 -19.32
CA THR A 87 11.52 -23.03 -18.54
C THR A 87 10.19 -23.06 -17.79
N TYR A 88 9.79 -24.23 -17.31
CA TYR A 88 8.54 -24.44 -16.60
C TYR A 88 8.41 -23.59 -15.32
N LEU A 89 7.26 -22.93 -15.12
CA LEU A 89 7.00 -22.08 -13.96
C LEU A 89 6.03 -22.68 -12.93
N GLY A 90 5.41 -23.82 -13.20
CA GLY A 90 4.28 -24.29 -12.37
C GLY A 90 4.68 -24.58 -10.93
N GLY A 91 5.85 -25.18 -10.69
CA GLY A 91 6.37 -25.43 -9.34
C GLY A 91 6.70 -24.14 -8.57
N ALA A 92 7.29 -23.15 -9.24
CA ALA A 92 7.65 -21.87 -8.63
C ALA A 92 6.42 -20.99 -8.33
N SER A 93 5.40 -21.04 -9.21
CA SER A 93 4.17 -20.26 -9.06
C SER A 93 3.07 -20.95 -8.24
N GLY A 94 3.18 -22.27 -8.03
CA GLY A 94 2.15 -23.09 -7.41
C GLY A 94 0.98 -23.44 -8.34
N LEU A 95 1.06 -23.14 -9.64
CA LEU A 95 0.10 -23.59 -10.66
C LEU A 95 0.21 -25.10 -10.97
N GLY A 96 1.32 -25.71 -10.59
CA GLY A 96 1.57 -27.14 -10.73
C GLY A 96 2.64 -27.60 -9.75
N GLY A 97 2.97 -28.90 -9.78
CA GLY A 97 4.07 -29.45 -8.99
C GLY A 97 5.40 -29.49 -9.76
N GLY A 98 6.44 -30.03 -9.11
CA GLY A 98 7.72 -30.35 -9.75
C GLY A 98 8.74 -29.20 -9.79
N THR A 99 9.92 -29.51 -10.32
CA THR A 99 11.03 -28.57 -10.51
C THR A 99 11.30 -28.42 -12.00
N ALA A 100 11.55 -27.20 -12.44
CA ALA A 100 11.88 -26.92 -13.83
C ALA A 100 13.21 -27.57 -14.25
N ASP A 101 13.29 -28.03 -15.49
CA ASP A 101 14.54 -28.31 -16.20
C ASP A 101 14.72 -27.31 -17.35
N LEU A 102 15.73 -27.52 -18.20
CA LEU A 102 15.98 -26.68 -19.38
C LEU A 102 15.11 -27.05 -20.59
N THR A 103 14.08 -27.89 -20.41
CA THR A 103 13.17 -28.26 -21.50
C THR A 103 12.23 -27.09 -21.79
N PRO A 104 12.20 -26.57 -23.04
CA PRO A 104 11.32 -25.46 -23.38
C PRO A 104 9.85 -25.84 -23.19
N PRO A 105 9.06 -25.04 -22.47
CA PRO A 105 7.64 -25.29 -22.28
C PRO A 105 6.86 -25.08 -23.58
N ALA A 106 5.68 -25.71 -23.69
CA ALA A 106 4.78 -25.46 -24.81
C ALA A 106 4.34 -23.99 -24.85
N ASN A 107 4.03 -23.48 -26.05
CA ASN A 107 3.57 -22.11 -26.19
C ASN A 107 2.34 -21.86 -25.28
N LEU A 108 2.32 -20.69 -24.65
CA LEU A 108 1.27 -20.26 -23.72
C LEU A 108 1.11 -21.10 -22.43
N SER A 109 2.10 -21.91 -22.05
CA SER A 109 1.99 -22.76 -20.84
C SER A 109 2.80 -22.26 -19.63
N ALA A 110 3.90 -21.54 -19.85
CA ALA A 110 4.72 -20.94 -18.80
C ALA A 110 4.78 -19.43 -19.03
N LEU A 111 3.86 -18.71 -18.40
CA LEU A 111 3.60 -17.30 -18.66
C LEU A 111 3.52 -16.53 -17.35
N VAL A 112 3.85 -15.24 -17.38
CA VAL A 112 3.62 -14.28 -16.29
C VAL A 112 3.02 -13.01 -16.88
N PHE A 113 2.07 -12.40 -16.18
CA PHE A 113 1.52 -11.10 -16.57
C PHE A 113 2.29 -9.96 -15.89
N LEU A 114 2.78 -9.00 -16.68
CA LEU A 114 3.40 -7.76 -16.21
C LEU A 114 2.52 -6.58 -16.61
N PRO A 115 1.91 -5.85 -15.65
CA PRO A 115 1.21 -4.60 -15.94
C PRO A 115 2.16 -3.59 -16.59
N ILE A 116 1.64 -2.81 -17.54
CA ILE A 116 2.39 -1.71 -18.17
C ILE A 116 1.59 -0.42 -18.05
N SER A 117 2.29 0.71 -18.02
CA SER A 117 1.64 2.00 -18.11
C SER A 117 0.85 2.12 -19.42
N ASN A 118 -0.25 2.86 -19.38
CA ASN A 118 -1.03 3.17 -20.57
C ASN A 118 -1.57 4.60 -20.49
N THR A 119 -2.05 5.12 -21.61
CA THR A 119 -2.50 6.52 -21.74
C THR A 119 -3.81 6.82 -21.02
N GLU A 120 -4.51 5.80 -20.49
CA GLU A 120 -5.73 5.95 -19.71
C GLU A 120 -5.43 6.10 -18.21
N TRP A 121 -4.18 5.91 -17.78
CA TRP A 121 -3.78 6.14 -16.39
C TRP A 121 -3.91 7.62 -16.01
N GLU A 122 -4.26 7.87 -14.75
CA GLU A 122 -4.35 9.23 -14.24
C GLU A 122 -2.99 9.92 -14.23
N ASN A 123 -2.97 11.20 -14.61
CA ASN A 123 -1.77 12.02 -14.44
C ASN A 123 -1.54 12.29 -12.97
N VAL A 124 -0.31 12.07 -12.51
CA VAL A 124 0.14 12.37 -11.14
C VAL A 124 1.31 13.34 -11.19
N ASP A 125 1.61 13.98 -10.06
CA ASP A 125 2.79 14.83 -9.94
C ASP A 125 4.07 13.97 -10.10
N GLY A 126 4.87 14.28 -11.12
CA GLY A 126 6.10 13.58 -11.44
C GLY A 126 7.26 13.83 -10.47
N GLN A 127 7.12 14.77 -9.53
CA GLN A 127 8.15 15.11 -8.55
C GLN A 127 8.02 14.33 -7.24
N VAL A 128 6.92 13.60 -7.04
CA VAL A 128 6.64 12.84 -5.82
C VAL A 128 6.19 11.42 -6.14
N LEU A 129 6.57 10.47 -5.28
CA LEU A 129 6.02 9.12 -5.36
C LEU A 129 4.52 9.18 -5.03
N THR A 130 3.69 8.75 -5.98
CA THR A 130 2.24 8.62 -5.77
C THR A 130 1.88 7.14 -5.68
N LEU A 131 1.40 6.71 -4.51
CA LEU A 131 0.88 5.36 -4.27
C LEU A 131 -0.63 5.44 -4.10
N TYR A 132 -1.38 4.76 -4.97
CA TYR A 132 -2.83 4.74 -4.93
C TYR A 132 -3.38 3.41 -5.48
N GLY A 133 -4.66 3.17 -5.20
CA GLY A 133 -5.46 2.11 -5.78
C GLY A 133 -6.93 2.59 -5.87
N PRO A 134 -7.79 1.94 -6.67
CA PRO A 134 -9.16 2.39 -6.89
C PRO A 134 -9.97 2.64 -5.60
N GLU A 135 -9.75 1.81 -4.58
CA GLU A 135 -10.41 1.89 -3.27
C GLU A 135 -9.47 2.35 -2.15
N GLY A 136 -8.29 2.89 -2.52
CA GLY A 136 -7.28 3.36 -1.59
C GLY A 136 -6.11 2.40 -1.36
N VAL A 137 -5.45 2.53 -0.21
CA VAL A 137 -4.15 1.90 0.09
C VAL A 137 -4.13 1.35 1.52
N THR A 138 -3.64 0.13 1.69
CA THR A 138 -3.35 -0.44 3.01
C THR A 138 -1.84 -0.67 3.17
N ILE A 139 -1.26 -0.09 4.22
CA ILE A 139 0.09 -0.39 4.68
C ILE A 139 -0.03 -1.12 6.02
N ARG A 140 0.55 -2.31 6.13
CA ARG A 140 0.36 -3.17 7.30
C ARG A 140 1.55 -4.07 7.59
N ASP A 141 1.68 -4.51 8.84
CA ASP A 141 2.57 -5.62 9.17
C ASP A 141 2.04 -6.96 8.61
N ALA A 142 2.85 -8.02 8.69
CA ALA A 142 2.52 -9.33 8.14
C ALA A 142 1.22 -9.91 8.71
N LYS A 143 0.94 -9.67 10.00
CA LYS A 143 -0.26 -10.16 10.69
C LYS A 143 -1.44 -9.18 10.65
N SER A 144 -1.23 -7.95 10.17
CA SER A 144 -2.23 -6.87 10.15
C SER A 144 -2.66 -6.41 11.56
N ASN A 145 -1.76 -6.51 12.53
CA ASN A 145 -1.96 -5.93 13.87
C ASN A 145 -1.84 -4.40 13.83
N THR A 146 -0.92 -3.89 13.01
CA THR A 146 -0.74 -2.46 12.79
C THR A 146 -1.07 -2.15 11.34
N THR A 147 -1.97 -1.19 11.13
CA THR A 147 -2.44 -0.81 9.81
C THR A 147 -2.55 0.70 9.66
N PHE A 148 -2.08 1.21 8.53
CA PHE A 148 -2.46 2.50 7.98
C PHE A 148 -3.37 2.23 6.77
N LEU A 149 -4.62 2.66 6.85
CA LEU A 149 -5.63 2.46 5.83
C LEU A 149 -6.08 3.82 5.29
N LEU A 150 -5.76 4.07 4.02
CA LEU A 150 -6.30 5.17 3.23
C LEU A 150 -7.48 4.65 2.42
N THR A 151 -8.61 5.35 2.49
CA THR A 151 -9.84 5.12 1.70
C THR A 151 -10.26 6.43 1.03
N PRO A 152 -11.22 6.42 0.09
CA PRO A 152 -11.74 7.66 -0.50
C PRO A 152 -12.30 8.67 0.51
N GLU A 153 -12.77 8.19 1.67
CA GLU A 153 -13.46 9.02 2.66
C GLU A 153 -12.66 9.29 3.94
N SER A 154 -11.63 8.47 4.23
CA SER A 154 -10.96 8.53 5.54
C SER A 154 -9.54 7.96 5.54
N ILE A 155 -8.79 8.34 6.59
CA ILE A 155 -7.54 7.71 6.99
C ILE A 155 -7.72 7.09 8.37
N THR A 156 -7.40 5.80 8.51
CA THR A 156 -7.41 5.08 9.78
C THR A 156 -6.03 4.55 10.10
N ILE A 157 -5.55 4.81 11.32
CA ILE A 157 -4.32 4.22 11.87
C ILE A 157 -4.71 3.38 13.07
N ALA A 158 -4.52 2.07 12.98
CA ALA A 158 -4.79 1.13 14.07
C ALA A 158 -3.47 0.51 14.54
N THR A 159 -3.21 0.59 15.84
CA THR A 159 -2.06 -0.05 16.49
C THR A 159 -2.52 -0.62 17.85
N PRO A 160 -1.95 -1.75 18.31
CA PRO A 160 -2.40 -2.38 19.55
C PRO A 160 -1.91 -1.67 20.82
N GLU A 161 -0.74 -1.03 20.78
CA GLU A 161 -0.06 -0.52 21.99
C GLU A 161 0.14 0.99 21.97
N LYS A 162 0.63 1.55 20.86
CA LYS A 162 1.04 2.95 20.79
C LYS A 162 0.91 3.53 19.38
N PHE A 163 0.41 4.76 19.30
CA PHE A 163 0.60 5.66 18.17
C PHE A 163 1.29 6.93 18.67
N GLU A 164 2.36 7.36 18.02
CA GLU A 164 3.18 8.47 18.50
C GLU A 164 3.64 9.35 17.33
N VAL A 165 3.52 10.67 17.50
CA VAL A 165 4.03 11.68 16.56
C VAL A 165 4.99 12.58 17.32
N THR A 166 6.24 12.68 16.84
CA THR A 166 7.31 13.43 17.52
C THR A 166 7.92 14.50 16.63
N VAL A 167 8.15 15.70 17.18
CA VAL A 167 8.97 16.76 16.56
C VAL A 167 9.94 17.28 17.61
N GLY A 168 11.21 16.90 17.51
CA GLY A 168 12.19 17.19 18.55
C GLY A 168 11.76 16.57 19.89
N SER A 169 11.57 17.40 20.92
CA SER A 169 11.10 16.98 22.24
C SER A 169 9.58 17.13 22.45
N THR A 170 8.82 17.51 21.42
CA THR A 170 7.35 17.61 21.47
C THR A 170 6.76 16.30 20.96
N ALA A 171 5.80 15.73 21.69
CA ALA A 171 5.14 14.48 21.29
C ALA A 171 3.62 14.50 21.48
N LEU A 172 2.90 13.90 20.54
CA LEU A 172 1.52 13.43 20.71
C LEU A 172 1.57 11.91 20.81
N THR A 173 1.08 11.35 21.91
CA THR A 173 1.05 9.90 22.14
C THR A 173 -0.37 9.43 22.43
N LEU A 174 -0.78 8.35 21.79
CA LEU A 174 -1.99 7.60 22.10
C LEU A 174 -1.58 6.18 22.49
N THR A 175 -2.14 5.67 23.59
CA THR A 175 -1.95 4.28 24.04
C THR A 175 -3.31 3.63 24.34
N ALA A 176 -3.30 2.38 24.81
CA ALA A 176 -4.50 1.73 25.32
C ALA A 176 -5.03 2.45 26.58
N GLY A 177 -5.96 3.40 26.37
CA GLY A 177 -6.70 4.08 27.43
C GLY A 177 -6.22 5.48 27.80
N THR A 178 -5.11 5.97 27.23
CA THR A 178 -4.64 7.33 27.48
C THR A 178 -4.17 8.03 26.21
N TRP A 179 -4.25 9.36 26.24
CA TRP A 179 -3.57 10.22 25.28
C TRP A 179 -2.76 11.26 26.05
N SER A 180 -1.64 11.70 25.48
CA SER A 180 -0.80 12.76 26.06
C SER A 180 -0.24 13.68 25.00
N LEU A 181 -0.08 14.95 25.38
CA LEU A 181 0.59 15.97 24.59
C LEU A 181 1.70 16.57 25.43
N THR A 182 2.96 16.33 25.07
CA THR A 182 4.13 16.82 25.81
C THR A 182 4.89 17.85 24.99
N GLY A 183 5.36 18.90 25.65
CA GLY A 183 6.10 20.00 25.02
C GLY A 183 6.25 21.18 25.98
N LYS A 184 6.95 22.23 25.53
CA LYS A 184 7.19 23.43 26.35
C LYS A 184 5.93 24.25 26.62
N SER A 185 5.01 24.28 25.66
CA SER A 185 3.72 24.95 25.70
C SER A 185 2.79 24.31 24.66
N GLY A 186 1.48 24.34 24.87
CA GLY A 186 0.51 23.83 23.90
C GLY A 186 -0.86 24.47 24.10
N THR A 187 -1.71 24.43 23.08
CA THR A 187 -3.07 24.97 23.11
C THR A 187 -4.03 23.90 22.59
N LEU A 188 -5.17 23.73 23.27
CA LEU A 188 -6.30 22.93 22.83
C LEU A 188 -7.50 23.86 22.63
N THR A 189 -8.04 23.90 21.42
CA THR A 189 -9.10 24.83 21.03
C THR A 189 -10.16 24.08 20.24
N ASP A 190 -11.44 24.35 20.51
CA ASP A 190 -12.56 23.97 19.67
C ASP A 190 -13.24 25.23 19.07
N SER A 191 -14.41 25.10 18.47
CA SER A 191 -15.11 26.23 17.85
C SER A 191 -15.62 27.30 18.84
N ALA A 192 -15.62 27.00 20.14
CA ALA A 192 -16.22 27.83 21.19
C ALA A 192 -15.23 28.23 22.29
N ALA A 193 -14.26 27.39 22.63
CA ALA A 193 -13.35 27.56 23.76
C ALA A 193 -11.89 27.23 23.40
N SER A 194 -10.96 27.82 24.16
CA SER A 194 -9.52 27.53 24.07
C SER A 194 -8.92 27.41 25.46
N THR A 195 -8.00 26.46 25.63
CA THR A 195 -7.24 26.26 26.87
C THR A 195 -5.79 25.87 26.59
N SER A 196 -4.94 26.00 27.60
CA SER A 196 -3.55 25.50 27.61
C SER A 196 -3.15 25.17 29.04
N PRO A 197 -2.11 24.33 29.26
CA PRO A 197 -1.55 24.15 30.60
C PRO A 197 -1.19 25.48 31.28
N LYS A 198 -0.69 26.46 30.51
CA LYS A 198 -0.38 27.81 31.01
C LYS A 198 -1.63 28.58 31.43
N ILE A 199 -2.67 28.64 30.58
CA ILE A 199 -3.92 29.34 30.89
C ILE A 199 -4.62 28.70 32.10
N MET A 200 -4.62 27.37 32.19
CA MET A 200 -5.19 26.66 33.34
C MET A 200 -4.42 26.96 34.63
N LEU A 201 -3.09 27.02 34.57
CA LEU A 201 -2.25 27.40 35.71
C LEU A 201 -2.54 28.84 36.17
N GLU A 202 -2.54 29.81 35.26
CA GLU A 202 -2.85 31.21 35.58
C GLU A 202 -4.28 31.36 36.15
N GLY A 203 -5.25 30.63 35.60
CA GLY A 203 -6.62 30.59 36.12
C GLY A 203 -6.71 30.00 37.52
N TRP A 204 -5.99 28.90 37.78
CA TRP A 204 -5.92 28.28 39.09
C TRP A 204 -5.28 29.19 40.13
N GLU A 205 -4.16 29.84 39.81
CA GLU A 205 -3.49 30.79 40.69
C GLU A 205 -4.43 31.95 41.08
N LYS A 206 -5.19 32.49 40.12
CA LYS A 206 -6.22 33.51 40.39
C LYS A 206 -7.36 33.00 41.27
N LEU A 207 -7.79 31.75 41.08
CA LEU A 207 -8.82 31.14 41.92
C LEU A 207 -8.33 30.95 43.35
N VAL A 208 -7.12 30.42 43.55
CA VAL A 208 -6.50 30.27 44.88
C VAL A 208 -6.38 31.62 45.57
N GLN A 209 -5.98 32.67 44.85
CA GLN A 209 -5.94 34.03 45.38
C GLN A 209 -7.33 34.50 45.80
N TRP A 210 -8.35 34.31 44.97
CA TRP A 210 -9.72 34.72 45.27
C TRP A 210 -10.28 33.96 46.48
N VAL A 211 -10.18 32.62 46.52
CA VAL A 211 -10.68 31.81 47.64
C VAL A 211 -10.08 32.26 48.95
N ASN A 212 -8.80 32.62 48.99
CA ASN A 212 -8.11 33.06 50.20
C ASN A 212 -8.34 34.53 50.58
N SER A 213 -9.01 35.32 49.74
CA SER A 213 -9.21 36.75 49.98
C SER A 213 -10.66 37.24 49.87
N HIS A 214 -11.58 36.39 49.40
CA HIS A 214 -12.99 36.75 49.27
C HIS A 214 -13.62 37.03 50.64
N ARG A 215 -14.64 37.89 50.63
CA ARG A 215 -15.36 38.33 51.83
C ARG A 215 -16.86 38.22 51.60
N HIS A 216 -17.62 38.07 52.68
CA HIS A 216 -19.09 38.01 52.66
C HIS A 216 -19.69 39.18 53.44
N SER A 217 -20.97 39.43 53.19
CA SER A 217 -21.80 40.34 53.99
C SER A 217 -22.61 39.52 54.98
N ASN A 218 -22.75 40.03 56.21
CA ASN A 218 -23.51 39.36 57.27
C ASN A 218 -25.05 39.42 57.11
N GLY A 219 -25.56 40.11 56.07
CA GLY A 219 -27.00 40.27 55.82
C GLY A 219 -27.75 41.16 56.81
N ASN A 220 -27.06 41.75 57.81
CA ASN A 220 -27.62 42.61 58.84
C ASN A 220 -26.87 43.95 58.83
N ASP A 221 -27.37 44.89 58.02
CA ASP A 221 -26.76 46.17 57.67
C ASP A 221 -25.48 46.08 56.82
N GLY A 222 -25.15 44.89 56.33
CA GLY A 222 -24.14 44.71 55.28
C GLY A 222 -22.69 44.73 55.76
N GLN A 223 -22.45 44.51 57.06
CA GLN A 223 -21.08 44.51 57.58
C GLN A 223 -20.29 43.30 57.06
N ASP A 224 -19.01 43.56 56.77
CA ASP A 224 -18.04 42.58 56.29
C ASP A 224 -17.80 41.49 57.35
N THR A 225 -17.92 40.22 56.96
CA THR A 225 -17.68 39.07 57.85
C THR A 225 -16.21 38.74 58.05
N GLY A 226 -15.30 39.45 57.37
CA GLY A 226 -13.88 39.13 57.31
C GLY A 226 -13.56 38.10 56.23
N GLY A 227 -12.26 37.85 56.06
CA GLY A 227 -11.75 36.83 55.13
C GLY A 227 -11.91 35.40 55.66
N PRO A 228 -11.53 34.40 54.84
CA PRO A 228 -11.60 32.99 55.24
C PRO A 228 -10.79 32.72 56.51
N THR A 229 -11.33 31.92 57.42
CA THR A 229 -10.65 31.52 58.67
C THR A 229 -9.65 30.36 58.47
N SER A 230 -9.62 29.76 57.28
CA SER A 230 -8.72 28.69 56.90
C SER A 230 -8.15 28.95 55.51
N GLN A 231 -6.84 28.76 55.34
CA GLN A 231 -6.17 28.95 54.07
C GLN A 231 -6.32 27.72 53.16
N PHE A 232 -6.71 27.94 51.90
CA PHE A 232 -6.70 26.92 50.86
C PHE A 232 -5.33 26.87 50.16
N ASN A 233 -4.75 25.68 50.01
CA ASN A 233 -3.42 25.44 49.45
C ASN A 233 -3.40 24.34 48.37
N GLY A 234 -4.50 24.11 47.65
CA GLY A 234 -4.57 23.08 46.60
C GLY A 234 -3.65 23.36 45.40
N SER A 235 -3.13 22.29 44.78
CA SER A 235 -2.32 22.32 43.56
C SER A 235 -3.02 21.56 42.41
N ILE A 236 -2.72 21.93 41.17
CA ILE A 236 -3.20 21.26 39.94
C ILE A 236 -2.08 20.63 39.11
N THR A 237 -0.86 20.56 39.67
CA THR A 237 0.25 19.82 39.07
C THR A 237 0.25 18.40 39.64
N GLU A 238 0.16 17.39 38.77
CA GLU A 238 0.56 16.01 39.09
C GLU A 238 2.08 15.90 39.30
#